data_AF-A0A838V156-F1
#
_entry.id   AF-A0A838V156-F1
#
_cell.length_a   1.000
_cell.length_b   1.000
_cell.length_c   1.000
_cell.angle_alpha   90.00
_cell.angle_beta   90.00
_cell.angle_gamma   90.00
#
_symmetry.space_group_name_H-M   'P 1'
#
loop_
_entity.id
_entity.type
_entity.pdbx_description
1 polymer ?
#
loop_
_entity_poly.entity_id
_entity_poly.type
_entity_poly.pdbx_seq_one_letter_code
_entity_poly.pdbx_strand_id
1 'polypeptide(L)'
;VIEAGGSDVPLIATGGVRSGLDAARAIALGATLVGVGFPMLQAASEGDDAVTRFIEGFLLELRVAMQLTGAATLAALRMVPVVVGGETRAWLELRGFGDHLRVLAQRG
;
A
#
# COMPACT_ATOMS: atom_id res chain seq x y z
N VAL A 1 7.87 4.21 2.74
CA VAL A 1 6.67 4.37 3.60
C VAL A 1 7.07 4.37 5.06
N ILE A 2 7.56 3.26 5.61
CA ILE A 2 7.92 3.14 7.04
C ILE A 2 8.88 4.24 7.51
N GLU A 3 10.00 4.46 6.79
CA GLU A 3 11.01 5.44 7.21
C GLU A 3 10.47 6.89 7.25
N ALA A 4 9.51 7.20 6.39
CA ALA A 4 8.89 8.54 6.31
C ALA A 4 7.65 8.68 7.21
N GLY A 5 7.13 7.57 7.77
CA GLY A 5 5.89 7.54 8.55
C GLY A 5 5.98 8.18 9.94
N GLY A 6 7.18 8.54 10.40
CA GLY A 6 7.38 9.31 11.63
C GLY A 6 7.11 10.81 11.51
N SER A 7 6.69 11.28 10.32
CA SER A 7 6.31 12.68 10.10
C SER A 7 4.79 12.83 10.12
N ASP A 8 4.28 13.95 10.67
CA ASP A 8 2.85 14.28 10.68
C ASP A 8 2.31 14.77 9.33
N VAL A 9 3.00 14.43 8.23
CA VAL A 9 2.70 14.91 6.88
C VAL A 9 2.03 13.79 6.08
N PRO A 10 1.01 14.08 5.25
CA PRO A 10 0.41 13.10 4.35
C PRO A 10 1.47 12.46 3.44
N LEU A 11 1.57 11.12 3.51
CA LEU A 11 2.51 10.35 2.69
C LEU A 11 1.82 9.81 1.43
N ILE A 12 2.39 10.08 0.26
CA ILE A 12 1.96 9.49 -1.00
C ILE A 12 2.96 8.40 -1.38
N ALA A 13 2.50 7.15 -1.49
CA ALA A 13 3.31 6.05 -1.99
C ALA A 13 3.19 5.95 -3.51
N THR A 14 4.31 6.17 -4.20
CA THR A 14 4.38 6.12 -5.67
C THR A 14 5.54 5.24 -6.11
N GLY A 15 5.47 4.70 -7.33
CA GLY A 15 6.53 3.91 -7.93
C GLY A 15 6.42 2.42 -7.60
N GLY A 16 6.36 1.58 -8.64
CA GLY A 16 6.29 0.12 -8.49
C GLY A 16 4.93 -0.45 -8.09
N VAL A 17 3.90 0.37 -7.87
CA VAL A 17 2.51 -0.07 -7.62
C VAL A 17 1.91 -0.60 -8.92
N ARG A 18 1.56 -1.88 -8.95
CA ARG A 18 1.03 -2.55 -10.15
C ARG A 18 -0.38 -3.11 -9.97
N SER A 19 -0.82 -3.26 -8.72
CA SER A 19 -2.06 -3.94 -8.34
C SER A 19 -2.76 -3.23 -7.19
N GLY A 20 -4.04 -3.50 -7.00
CA GLY A 20 -4.79 -3.04 -5.82
C GLY A 20 -4.24 -3.64 -4.52
N LEU A 21 -3.64 -4.83 -4.59
CA LEU A 21 -2.93 -5.44 -3.46
C LEU A 21 -1.67 -4.66 -3.08
N ASP A 22 -0.90 -4.15 -4.04
CA ASP A 22 0.25 -3.29 -3.76
C ASP A 22 -0.20 -1.98 -3.10
N ALA A 23 -1.31 -1.41 -3.56
CA ALA A 23 -1.90 -0.24 -2.92
C ALA A 23 -2.36 -0.52 -1.48
N ALA A 24 -3.02 -1.66 -1.26
CA ALA A 24 -3.43 -2.07 0.08
C ALA A 24 -2.23 -2.21 1.04
N ARG A 25 -1.13 -2.83 0.58
CA ARG A 25 0.12 -2.93 1.35
C ARG A 25 0.69 -1.54 1.65
N ALA A 26 0.76 -0.66 0.67
CA ALA A 26 1.30 0.69 0.86
C ALA A 26 0.49 1.48 1.89
N ILE A 27 -0.84 1.42 1.82
CA ILE A 27 -1.74 2.07 2.78
C ILE A 27 -1.58 1.45 4.17
N ALA A 28 -1.61 0.13 4.29
CA ALA A 28 -1.41 -0.58 5.55
C ALA A 28 -0.06 -0.24 6.22
N LEU A 29 0.99 -0.02 5.43
CA LEU A 29 2.30 0.39 5.92
C LEU A 29 2.35 1.85 6.41
N GLY A 30 1.34 2.68 6.12
CA GLY A 30 1.24 4.06 6.60
C GLY A 30 1.01 5.11 5.51
N ALA A 31 0.92 4.75 4.23
CA ALA A 31 0.60 5.72 3.19
C ALA A 31 -0.82 6.29 3.35
N THR A 32 -0.97 7.56 3.01
CA THR A 32 -2.28 8.25 2.98
C THR A 32 -2.91 8.14 1.58
N LEU A 33 -2.08 8.19 0.54
CA LEU A 33 -2.50 8.01 -0.85
C LEU A 33 -1.51 7.11 -1.60
N VAL A 34 -1.98 6.54 -2.71
CA VAL A 34 -1.18 5.72 -3.62
C VAL A 34 -1.30 6.28 -5.03
N GLY A 35 -0.16 6.46 -5.70
CA GLY A 35 -0.09 6.92 -7.09
C GLY A 35 0.33 5.81 -8.05
N VAL A 36 -0.36 5.70 -9.17
CA VAL A 36 -0.06 4.75 -10.26
C VAL A 36 0.23 5.53 -11.54
N GLY A 37 1.42 5.31 -12.11
CA GLY A 37 1.88 5.98 -13.32
C GLY A 37 1.95 5.04 -14.52
N PHE A 38 3.03 4.27 -14.63
CA PHE A 38 3.32 3.45 -15.82
C PHE A 38 2.21 2.47 -16.23
N PRO A 39 1.61 1.67 -15.33
CA PRO A 39 0.50 0.77 -15.71
C PRO A 39 -0.73 1.51 -16.24
N MET A 40 -1.04 2.69 -15.68
CA MET A 40 -2.13 3.55 -16.14
C MET A 40 -1.84 4.09 -17.54
N LEU A 41 -0.59 4.51 -17.80
CA LEU A 41 -0.16 4.99 -19.11
C LEU A 41 -0.21 3.89 -20.18
N GLN A 42 0.14 2.65 -19.83
CA GLN A 42 0.00 1.50 -20.72
C GLN A 42 -1.46 1.27 -21.09
N ALA A 43 -2.36 1.21 -20.09
CA ALA A 43 -3.79 1.06 -20.34
C ALA A 43 -4.34 2.21 -21.19
N ALA A 44 -3.92 3.45 -20.92
CA ALA A 44 -4.31 4.62 -21.72
C ALA A 44 -3.83 4.56 -23.18
N SER A 45 -2.72 3.88 -23.44
CA SER A 45 -2.20 3.70 -24.81
C SER A 45 -3.02 2.67 -25.60
N GLU A 46 -3.80 1.82 -24.92
CA GLU A 46 -4.69 0.81 -25.52
C GLU A 46 -6.13 1.30 -25.70
N GLY A 47 -6.48 2.45 -25.11
CA GLY A 47 -7.80 3.08 -25.21
C GLY A 47 -8.53 3.22 -23.87
N ASP A 48 -9.65 3.94 -23.90
CA ASP A 48 -10.52 4.23 -22.75
C ASP A 48 -11.10 2.97 -22.10
N ASP A 49 -11.50 1.99 -22.90
CA ASP A 49 -11.96 0.68 -22.43
C ASP A 49 -10.90 -0.06 -21.60
N ALA A 50 -9.62 0.03 -22.01
CA ALA A 50 -8.51 -0.58 -21.29
C ALA A 50 -8.22 0.14 -19.96
N VAL A 51 -8.30 1.48 -19.94
CA VAL A 51 -8.21 2.28 -18.71
C VAL A 51 -9.32 1.90 -17.73
N THR A 52 -10.55 1.76 -18.22
CA THR A 52 -11.71 1.40 -17.40
C THR A 52 -11.49 0.02 -16.76
N ARG A 53 -11.13 -0.99 -17.56
CA ARG A 53 -10.83 -2.34 -17.05
C ARG A 53 -9.69 -2.34 -16.03
N PHE A 54 -8.63 -1.56 -16.28
CA PHE A 54 -7.50 -1.44 -15.35
C PHE A 54 -7.96 -0.87 -14.00
N ILE A 55 -8.72 0.23 -14.01
CA ILE A 55 -9.24 0.87 -12.79
C ILE A 55 -10.17 -0.09 -12.04
N GLU A 56 -11.09 -0.75 -12.73
CA GLU A 56 -12.04 -1.68 -12.11
C GLU A 56 -11.33 -2.88 -11.46
N GLY A 57 -10.38 -3.50 -12.17
CA GLY A 57 -9.58 -4.59 -11.63
C GLY A 57 -8.75 -4.16 -10.42
N PHE A 58 -8.09 -3.01 -10.51
CA PHE A 58 -7.32 -2.43 -9.41
C PHE A 58 -8.18 -2.17 -8.17
N LEU A 59 -9.37 -1.59 -8.35
CA LEU A 59 -10.30 -1.33 -7.25
C LEU A 59 -10.87 -2.63 -6.66
N LEU A 60 -11.12 -3.64 -7.48
CA LEU A 60 -11.59 -4.94 -7.02
C LEU A 60 -10.53 -5.61 -6.11
N GLU A 61 -9.27 -5.66 -6.55
CA GLU A 61 -8.18 -6.23 -5.76
C GLU A 61 -7.98 -5.50 -4.42
N LEU A 62 -8.07 -4.17 -4.42
CA LEU A 62 -8.01 -3.37 -3.20
C LEU A 62 -9.15 -3.71 -2.25
N ARG A 63 -10.40 -3.81 -2.75
CA ARG A 63 -11.57 -4.19 -1.95
C ARG A 63 -11.45 -5.61 -1.40
N VAL A 64 -10.92 -6.55 -2.19
CA VAL A 64 -10.67 -7.92 -1.74
C VAL A 64 -9.64 -7.92 -0.61
N ALA A 65 -8.53 -7.20 -0.75
CA ALA A 65 -7.52 -7.09 0.31
C ALA A 65 -8.11 -6.46 1.60
N MET A 66 -8.91 -5.41 1.46
CA MET A 66 -9.65 -4.80 2.58
C MET A 66 -10.60 -5.78 3.26
N GLN A 67 -11.37 -6.55 2.49
CA GLN A 67 -12.31 -7.54 3.01
C GLN A 67 -11.60 -8.65 3.77
N LEU A 68 -10.49 -9.17 3.23
CA LEU A 68 -9.70 -10.25 3.85
C LEU A 68 -8.94 -9.80 5.11
N THR A 69 -8.75 -8.49 5.29
CA THR A 69 -8.11 -7.90 6.46
C THR A 69 -9.11 -7.28 7.45
N GLY A 70 -10.42 -7.36 7.17
CA GLY A 70 -11.47 -6.81 8.04
C GLY A 70 -11.54 -5.28 8.04
N ALA A 71 -10.93 -4.60 7.07
CA ALA A 71 -10.90 -3.15 6.98
C ALA A 71 -12.08 -2.58 6.18
N ALA A 72 -13.04 -1.95 6.85
CA ALA A 72 -14.19 -1.33 6.16
C ALA A 72 -13.85 0.00 5.45
N THR A 73 -12.73 0.64 5.81
CA THR A 73 -12.29 1.93 5.25
C THR A 73 -10.79 1.93 5.02
N LEU A 74 -10.27 2.85 4.21
CA LEU A 74 -8.82 3.01 4.03
C LEU A 74 -8.11 3.44 5.34
N ALA A 75 -8.80 4.20 6.19
CA ALA A 75 -8.30 4.54 7.52
C ALA A 75 -8.17 3.30 8.41
N ALA A 76 -9.16 2.40 8.38
CA ALA A 76 -9.08 1.11 9.05
C ALA A 76 -7.98 0.22 8.44
N LEU A 77 -7.82 0.23 7.11
CA LEU A 77 -6.76 -0.52 6.43
C LEU A 77 -5.37 -0.07 6.88
N ARG A 78 -5.17 1.23 7.13
CA ARG A 78 -3.91 1.75 7.68
C ARG A 78 -3.60 1.22 9.09
N MET A 79 -4.61 0.74 9.81
CA MET A 79 -4.50 0.26 11.19
C MET A 79 -4.49 -1.27 11.31
N VAL A 80 -4.55 -2.03 10.21
CA VAL A 80 -4.46 -3.50 10.28
C VAL A 80 -3.06 -3.93 10.74
N PRO A 81 -2.92 -5.09 11.41
CA PRO A 81 -1.61 -5.67 11.72
C PRO A 81 -0.85 -6.02 10.44
N VAL A 82 0.42 -5.64 10.37
CA VAL A 82 1.30 -5.90 9.22
C VAL A 82 2.61 -6.54 9.68
N VAL A 83 2.99 -7.64 9.04
CA VAL A 83 4.30 -8.27 9.23
C VAL A 83 5.20 -7.95 8.04
N VAL A 84 6.36 -7.34 8.32
CA VAL A 84 7.41 -7.09 7.32
C VAL A 84 8.49 -8.15 7.46
N GLY A 85 8.78 -8.88 6.38
CA GLY A 85 9.78 -9.96 6.35
C GLY A 85 10.92 -9.71 5.35
N GLY A 86 11.79 -10.72 5.21
CA GLY A 86 12.83 -10.78 4.19
C GLY A 86 13.85 -9.63 4.24
N GLU A 87 14.36 -9.26 3.07
CA GLU A 87 15.37 -8.21 2.90
C GLU A 87 14.87 -6.85 3.40
N THR A 88 13.58 -6.54 3.22
CA THR A 88 12.99 -5.28 3.70
C THR A 88 13.06 -5.17 5.22
N ARG A 89 12.82 -6.25 5.95
CA ARG A 89 12.98 -6.28 7.42
C ARG A 89 14.43 -6.04 7.80
N ALA A 90 15.37 -6.78 7.21
CA ALA A 90 16.80 -6.64 7.51
C ALA A 90 17.29 -5.20 7.24
N TRP A 91 16.86 -4.60 6.13
CA TRP A 91 17.14 -3.22 5.79
C TRP A 91 16.64 -2.24 6.86
N LEU A 92 15.39 -2.38 7.30
CA LEU A 92 14.77 -1.49 8.28
C LEU A 92 15.37 -1.67 9.68
N GLU A 93 15.72 -2.89 10.09
CA GLU A 93 16.41 -3.16 11.36
C GLU A 93 17.78 -2.47 11.38
N LEU A 94 18.57 -2.59 10.31
CA LEU A 94 19.87 -1.92 10.18
C LEU A 94 19.75 -0.39 10.23
N ARG A 95 18.60 0.16 9.85
CA ARG A 95 18.30 1.61 9.85
C ARG A 95 17.66 2.08 11.17
N GLY A 96 17.48 1.22 12.16
CA GLY A 96 16.93 1.59 13.48
C GLY A 96 15.40 1.57 13.58
N PHE A 97 14.69 0.95 12.63
CA PHE A 97 13.22 0.88 12.62
C PHE A 97 12.63 -0.38 13.26
N GLY A 98 13.44 -1.17 14.00
CA GLY A 98 13.00 -2.44 14.59
C GLY A 98 11.77 -2.32 15.51
N ASP A 99 11.70 -1.28 16.34
CA ASP A 99 10.53 -1.06 17.21
C ASP A 99 9.28 -0.68 16.40
N HIS A 100 9.45 0.08 15.32
CA HIS A 100 8.34 0.41 14.43
C HIS A 100 7.74 -0.83 13.76
N LEU A 101 8.58 -1.81 13.40
CA LEU A 101 8.13 -3.10 12.88
C LEU A 101 7.31 -3.90 13.89
N ARG A 102 7.68 -3.85 15.18
CA ARG A 102 6.90 -4.49 16.25
C ARG A 102 5.54 -3.83 16.41
N VAL A 103 5.49 -2.50 16.41
CA VAL A 103 4.24 -1.74 16.47
C VAL A 103 3.33 -2.09 15.29
N LEU A 104 3.86 -2.16 14.07
CA LEU A 104 3.10 -2.57 12.88
C LEU A 104 2.47 -3.95 13.03
N ALA A 105 3.20 -4.92 13.58
CA ALA A 105 2.73 -6.28 13.75
C ALA A 105 1.66 -6.43 14.85
N GLN A 106 1.57 -5.46 15.77
CA GLN A 106 0.67 -5.47 16.92
C GLN A 106 -0.52 -4.52 16.78
N ARG A 107 -0.70 -3.87 15.61
CA ARG A 107 -1.87 -3.02 15.38
C ARG A 107 -3.16 -3.87 15.44
N GLY A 108 -4.20 -3.30 16.03
CA GLY A 108 -5.52 -3.90 16.20
C GLY A 108 -6.49 -2.87 16.73
#